data_AF-A0A1Q9EJA1-F1
#
_entry.id   AF-A0A1Q9EJA1-F1
#
_cell.length_a   1.000
_cell.length_b   1.000
_cell.length_c   1.000
_cell.angle_alpha   90.00
_cell.angle_beta   90.00
_cell.angle_gamma   90.00
#
_symmetry.space_group_name_H-M   'P 1'
#
loop_
_entity.id
_entity.type
_entity.pdbx_description
1 polymer ?
#
loop_
_entity_poly.entity_id
_entity_poly.type
_entity_poly.pdbx_seq_one_letter_code
_entity_poly.pdbx_strand_id
1 'polypeptide(L)'
;MVGLSPCHIGVGDGEFLFCHCSPLHPTTLSPATRAAAGIPELAKFFAWSYPAELAGELRGRIISTLNGPERAFLEYGGYVYFDSELNVVGTTSISPTSAGTGLIFGRPLPLAEGVAAALFRQGRFQEVTLEALKSKGATHFAWLRPKEFASHGLDCPSGGFAYKFDSGEQHRYFPLAGKPVLSDAGLQNAVDEQSLLSQARKSIACGVCASSTAPPPPPPPPPPPPRRAEEPGEADVLCAEFLVQVRLRTKEGYEEALRIADDILRLEPGNRMVLEYKEVIEGFLVSFGEYVEEVRAHEEDPNRTPSEVSTDEDDSDSVPDAEDAEGTEEEHPSEVATDPPSSPRDGTEA
;
A
#
# COMPACT_ATOMS: atom_id res chain seq x y z
N MET A 1 -4.82 11.50 12.02
CA MET A 1 -6.13 11.85 11.44
C MET A 1 -7.24 11.42 12.38
N VAL A 2 -7.39 12.10 13.51
CA VAL A 2 -8.64 12.09 14.27
C VAL A 2 -9.44 13.26 13.71
N GLY A 3 -10.60 13.03 13.10
CA GLY A 3 -11.52 14.10 12.72
C GLY A 3 -11.66 14.46 11.23
N LEU A 4 -11.23 13.62 10.29
CA LEU A 4 -11.76 13.76 8.92
C LEU A 4 -13.12 13.06 8.87
N SER A 5 -14.18 13.85 8.65
CA SER A 5 -15.49 13.30 8.35
C SER A 5 -15.43 12.63 6.98
N PRO A 6 -15.91 11.38 6.81
CA PRO A 6 -15.95 10.72 5.50
C PRO A 6 -16.58 11.60 4.40
N CYS A 7 -17.65 12.31 4.74
CA CYS A 7 -18.32 13.22 3.80
C CYS A 7 -17.43 14.40 3.35
N HIS A 8 -16.45 14.84 4.15
CA HIS A 8 -15.52 15.91 3.77
C HIS A 8 -14.46 15.46 2.77
N ILE A 9 -14.25 14.14 2.64
CA ILE A 9 -13.27 13.59 1.70
C ILE A 9 -13.94 13.00 0.45
N GLY A 10 -15.24 13.25 0.27
CA GLY A 10 -16.01 12.78 -0.89
C GLY A 10 -16.46 11.32 -0.80
N VAL A 11 -16.38 10.72 0.39
CA VAL A 11 -16.97 9.40 0.69
C VAL A 11 -18.44 9.64 1.04
N GLY A 12 -19.33 9.14 0.19
CA GLY A 12 -20.78 9.24 0.34
C GLY A 12 -21.33 8.38 1.47
N ASP A 13 -22.61 8.57 1.78
CA ASP A 13 -23.31 7.73 2.75
C ASP A 13 -23.33 6.27 2.28
N GLY A 14 -22.83 5.36 3.12
CA GLY A 14 -22.72 3.93 2.80
C GLY A 14 -21.48 3.54 2.00
N GLU A 15 -20.61 4.50 1.62
CA GLU A 15 -19.30 4.18 1.05
C GLU A 15 -18.30 3.88 2.16
N PHE A 16 -17.48 2.85 1.96
CA PHE A 16 -16.45 2.43 2.91
C PHE A 16 -15.09 2.49 2.26
N LEU A 17 -14.11 2.96 3.04
CA LEU A 17 -12.71 2.95 2.66
C LEU A 17 -12.01 1.82 3.42
N PHE A 18 -11.49 0.85 2.69
CA PHE A 18 -10.69 -0.22 3.28
C PHE A 18 -9.21 0.15 3.25
N CYS A 19 -8.60 0.17 4.42
CA CYS A 19 -7.16 0.32 4.57
C CYS A 19 -6.58 -0.98 5.14
N HIS A 20 -5.63 -1.58 4.42
CA HIS A 20 -4.86 -2.68 4.97
C HIS A 20 -3.76 -2.13 5.88
N CYS A 21 -3.61 -2.69 7.09
CA CYS A 21 -2.56 -2.28 8.03
C CYS A 21 -1.62 -3.45 8.36
N SER A 22 -0.33 -3.15 8.52
CA SER A 22 0.61 -4.09 9.12
C SER A 22 0.21 -4.41 10.56
N PRO A 23 0.65 -5.55 11.13
CA PRO A 23 0.47 -5.81 12.55
C PRO A 23 1.02 -4.67 13.42
N LEU A 24 0.33 -4.37 14.51
CA LEU A 24 0.71 -3.35 15.47
C LEU A 24 2.08 -3.68 16.10
N HIS A 25 2.93 -2.67 16.26
CA HIS A 25 4.26 -2.84 16.84
C HIS A 25 4.61 -1.70 17.81
N PRO A 26 5.30 -1.96 18.93
CA PRO A 26 5.83 -0.90 19.79
C PRO A 26 6.76 0.05 19.04
N THR A 27 6.69 1.34 19.36
CA THR A 27 7.64 2.33 18.83
C THR A 27 9.07 1.98 19.28
N THR A 28 10.00 1.90 18.31
CA THR A 28 11.40 1.50 18.57
C THR A 28 12.38 2.66 18.46
N LEU A 29 11.92 3.81 17.96
CA LEU A 29 12.74 5.00 17.78
C LEU A 29 12.96 5.75 19.10
N SER A 30 14.13 6.36 19.25
CA SER A 30 14.42 7.21 20.41
C SER A 30 13.46 8.41 20.48
N PRO A 31 13.21 8.99 21.67
CA PRO A 31 12.36 10.18 21.81
C PRO A 31 12.80 11.35 20.90
N ALA A 32 14.11 11.57 20.76
CA ALA A 32 14.65 12.62 19.89
C ALA A 32 14.36 12.34 18.40
N THR A 33 14.56 11.10 17.95
CA THR A 33 14.23 10.69 16.57
C THR A 33 12.73 10.79 16.29
N ARG A 34 11.90 10.40 17.26
CA ARG A 34 10.44 10.51 17.16
C ARG A 34 9.99 11.95 17.00
N ALA A 35 10.49 12.85 17.84
CA ALA A 35 10.18 14.28 17.75
C ALA A 35 10.62 14.86 16.39
N ALA A 36 11.84 14.53 15.92
CA ALA A 36 12.34 14.98 14.64
C ALA A 36 11.53 14.44 13.43
N ALA A 37 10.94 13.26 13.57
CA ALA A 37 10.08 12.64 12.55
C ALA A 37 8.60 13.06 12.67
N GLY A 38 8.25 13.97 13.59
CA GLY A 38 6.85 14.38 13.81
C GLY A 38 5.97 13.29 14.40
N ILE A 39 6.54 12.30 15.06
CA ILE A 39 5.79 11.22 15.73
C ILE A 39 5.21 11.77 17.04
N PRO A 40 3.89 11.67 17.29
CA PRO A 40 3.28 12.16 18.52
C PRO A 40 3.96 11.60 19.78
N GLU A 41 4.17 12.42 20.80
CA GLU A 41 4.82 12.01 22.06
C GLU A 41 4.06 10.85 22.75
N LEU A 42 2.73 10.88 22.67
CA LEU A 42 1.85 9.86 23.24
C LEU A 42 1.95 8.50 22.54
N ALA A 43 2.51 8.42 21.33
CA ALA A 43 2.61 7.18 20.58
C ALA A 43 3.42 6.12 21.35
N LYS A 44 2.79 4.99 21.64
CA LYS A 44 3.40 3.78 22.21
C LYS A 44 3.55 2.69 21.16
N PHE A 45 2.59 2.62 20.23
CA PHE A 45 2.60 1.67 19.13
C PHE A 45 2.45 2.39 17.79
N PHE A 46 2.77 1.67 16.71
CA PHE A 46 2.53 2.10 15.35
C PHE A 46 2.13 0.91 14.48
N ALA A 47 1.44 1.20 13.38
CA ALA A 47 1.22 0.29 12.26
C ALA A 47 1.48 1.05 10.96
N TRP A 48 1.94 0.34 9.93
CA TRP A 48 1.98 0.85 8.57
C TRP A 48 0.61 0.60 7.91
N SER A 49 -0.07 1.65 7.49
CA SER A 49 -1.22 1.58 6.58
C SER A 49 -0.70 1.55 5.17
N TYR A 50 -1.04 0.49 4.44
CA TYR A 50 -0.82 0.42 3.00
C TYR A 50 -1.71 1.43 2.26
N PRO A 51 -1.41 1.75 0.99
CA PRO A 51 -2.30 2.50 0.12
C PRO A 51 -3.73 1.96 0.21
N ALA A 52 -4.70 2.88 0.21
CA ALA A 52 -6.09 2.49 0.20
C ALA A 52 -6.47 1.97 -1.19
N GLU A 53 -7.20 0.87 -1.24
CA GLU A 53 -7.79 0.37 -2.48
C GLU A 53 -8.97 1.27 -2.84
N LEU A 54 -8.72 2.18 -3.78
CA LEU A 54 -9.72 3.11 -4.29
C LEU A 54 -10.18 2.64 -5.67
N ALA A 55 -11.43 2.18 -5.77
CA ALA A 55 -12.03 1.71 -7.01
C ALA A 55 -12.84 2.81 -7.73
N GLY A 56 -12.82 2.78 -9.05
CA GLY A 56 -13.71 3.54 -9.94
C GLY A 56 -13.79 5.06 -9.65
N GLU A 57 -14.99 5.61 -9.70
CA GLU A 57 -15.25 7.04 -9.54
C GLU A 57 -14.86 7.57 -8.15
N LEU A 58 -14.94 6.73 -7.11
CA LEU A 58 -14.58 7.11 -5.74
C LEU A 58 -13.12 7.56 -5.67
N ARG A 59 -12.22 6.88 -6.39
CA ARG A 59 -10.82 7.29 -6.52
C ARG A 59 -10.71 8.70 -7.08
N GLY A 60 -11.39 8.98 -8.19
CA GLY A 60 -11.40 10.31 -8.82
C GLY A 60 -11.92 11.40 -7.87
N ARG A 61 -13.01 11.13 -7.14
CA ARG A 61 -13.58 12.08 -6.17
C ARG A 61 -12.63 12.36 -5.00
N ILE A 62 -12.08 11.33 -4.39
CA ILE A 62 -11.16 11.46 -3.25
C ILE A 62 -9.89 12.20 -3.68
N ILE A 63 -9.29 11.79 -4.80
CA ILE A 63 -8.04 12.37 -5.30
C ILE A 63 -8.21 13.84 -5.71
N SER A 64 -9.36 14.22 -6.27
CA SER A 64 -9.63 15.61 -6.65
C SER A 64 -10.00 16.50 -5.44
N THR A 65 -10.57 15.92 -4.39
CA THR A 65 -10.95 16.64 -3.17
C THR A 65 -9.77 16.86 -2.23
N LEU A 66 -8.94 15.83 -2.06
CA LEU A 66 -7.83 15.85 -1.12
C LEU A 66 -6.58 16.47 -1.74
N ASN A 67 -5.93 17.34 -0.98
CA ASN A 67 -4.65 17.92 -1.31
C ASN A 67 -3.66 17.65 -0.18
N GLY A 68 -2.37 17.49 -0.51
CA GLY A 68 -1.32 17.40 0.49
C GLY A 68 -1.22 16.04 1.21
N PRO A 69 -0.94 16.03 2.54
CA PRO A 69 -0.60 14.82 3.29
C PRO A 69 -1.69 13.75 3.34
N GLU A 70 -2.96 14.13 3.34
CA GLU A 70 -4.12 13.23 3.39
C GLU A 70 -4.21 12.40 2.11
N ARG A 71 -4.08 13.07 0.95
CA ARG A 71 -4.01 12.39 -0.35
C ARG A 71 -2.82 11.44 -0.40
N ALA A 72 -1.65 11.90 0.02
CA ALA A 72 -0.43 11.07 0.07
C ALA A 72 -0.60 9.85 0.99
N PHE A 73 -1.34 9.98 2.09
CA PHE A 73 -1.64 8.86 2.98
C PHE A 73 -2.46 7.78 2.28
N LEU A 74 -3.46 8.18 1.48
CA LEU A 74 -4.32 7.23 0.75
C LEU A 74 -3.61 6.63 -0.47
N GLU A 75 -2.84 7.42 -1.22
CA GLU A 75 -2.15 6.96 -2.44
C GLU A 75 -0.89 6.13 -2.15
N TYR A 76 -0.13 6.48 -1.11
CA TYR A 76 1.18 5.89 -0.84
C TYR A 76 1.25 5.15 0.50
N GLY A 77 0.21 5.26 1.32
CA GLY A 77 0.21 4.75 2.69
C GLY A 77 0.87 5.70 3.68
N GLY A 78 0.91 5.27 4.93
CA GLY A 78 1.47 6.04 6.01
C GLY A 78 1.51 5.29 7.34
N TYR A 79 2.13 5.89 8.33
CA TYR A 79 2.12 5.35 9.68
C TYR A 79 0.89 5.83 10.44
N VAL A 80 0.26 4.92 11.16
CA VAL A 80 -0.77 5.18 12.17
C VAL A 80 -0.14 4.96 13.53
N TYR A 81 -0.27 5.93 14.43
CA TYR A 81 0.31 5.89 15.76
C TYR A 81 -0.77 5.75 16.82
N PHE A 82 -0.51 4.93 17.82
CA PHE A 82 -1.46 4.59 18.88
C PHE A 82 -0.86 4.83 20.26
N ASP A 83 -1.67 5.24 21.22
CA ASP A 83 -1.28 5.32 22.64
C ASP A 83 -1.29 3.95 23.34
N SER A 84 -1.17 3.93 24.68
CA SER A 84 -1.20 2.69 25.48
C SER A 84 -2.57 2.00 25.52
N GLU A 85 -3.64 2.72 25.20
CA GLU A 85 -5.02 2.22 25.17
C GLU A 85 -5.46 1.84 23.75
N LEU A 86 -4.53 1.89 22.79
CA LEU A 86 -4.77 1.63 21.36
C LEU A 86 -5.66 2.68 20.68
N ASN A 87 -5.77 3.89 21.23
CA ASN A 87 -6.41 5.00 20.55
C ASN A 87 -5.44 5.61 19.52
N VAL A 88 -5.96 6.00 18.34
CA VAL A 88 -5.15 6.70 17.33
C VAL A 88 -4.78 8.10 17.81
N VAL A 89 -3.49 8.37 17.98
CA VAL A 89 -2.95 9.67 18.42
C VAL A 89 -2.29 10.47 17.30
N GLY A 90 -2.12 9.88 16.12
CA GLY A 90 -1.61 10.61 14.96
C GLY A 90 -1.39 9.72 13.75
N THR A 91 -1.13 10.35 12.62
CA THR A 91 -0.81 9.69 11.35
C THR A 91 0.24 10.50 10.60
N THR A 92 1.12 9.85 9.86
CA THR A 92 2.08 10.50 8.95
C THR A 92 2.07 9.78 7.61
N SER A 93 1.94 10.51 6.50
CA SER A 93 2.07 9.94 5.16
C SER A 93 3.52 9.92 4.68
N ILE A 94 3.80 9.04 3.70
CA ILE A 94 5.03 9.14 2.93
C ILE A 94 4.81 10.15 1.80
N SER A 95 5.74 11.09 1.66
CA SER A 95 5.76 12.04 0.57
C SER A 95 7.20 12.13 0.03
N PRO A 96 7.40 12.14 -1.30
CA PRO A 96 8.68 12.47 -1.89
C PRO A 96 9.08 13.91 -1.50
N THR A 97 9.95 14.06 -0.51
CA THR A 97 10.49 15.37 -0.11
C THR A 97 11.94 15.51 -0.53
N SER A 98 12.30 16.67 -1.07
CA SER A 98 13.69 16.97 -1.46
C SER A 98 14.57 17.41 -0.29
N ALA A 99 14.03 17.62 0.92
CA ALA A 99 14.83 18.05 2.07
C ALA A 99 14.20 17.76 3.45
N GLY A 100 14.83 16.85 4.19
CA GLY A 100 15.30 17.12 5.56
C GLY A 100 14.41 16.80 6.77
N THR A 101 13.11 16.58 6.61
CA THR A 101 12.25 16.27 7.77
C THR A 101 11.46 15.00 7.55
N GLY A 102 11.71 13.97 8.36
CA GLY A 102 10.98 12.71 8.32
C GLY A 102 11.83 11.50 8.69
N LEU A 103 11.23 10.33 8.47
CA LEU A 103 11.91 9.05 8.57
C LEU A 103 12.87 8.87 7.39
N ILE A 104 14.10 8.44 7.69
CA ILE A 104 15.14 8.22 6.68
C ILE A 104 15.39 6.74 6.58
N PHE A 105 15.47 6.24 5.35
CA PHE A 105 15.80 4.86 5.07
C PHE A 105 17.27 4.75 4.66
N GLY A 106 17.90 3.65 5.06
CA GLY A 106 19.27 3.33 4.71
C GLY A 106 19.42 2.94 3.24
N ARG A 107 20.64 2.56 2.87
CA ARG A 107 20.94 2.07 1.52
C ARG A 107 20.17 0.78 1.23
N PRO A 108 19.83 0.51 -0.05
CA PRO A 108 19.25 -0.76 -0.43
C PRO A 108 20.21 -1.90 -0.10
N LEU A 109 19.70 -2.92 0.58
CA LEU A 109 20.40 -4.15 0.92
C LEU A 109 19.72 -5.34 0.25
N PRO A 110 20.46 -6.40 -0.11
CA PRO A 110 19.87 -7.63 -0.65
C PRO A 110 18.83 -8.24 0.31
N LEU A 111 17.63 -8.53 -0.19
CA LEU A 111 16.60 -9.25 0.56
C LEU A 111 16.78 -10.75 0.31
N ALA A 112 16.93 -11.52 1.39
CA ALA A 112 17.07 -12.97 1.28
C ALA A 112 15.80 -13.60 0.67
N GLU A 113 15.99 -14.54 -0.26
CA GLU A 113 14.89 -15.20 -1.00
C GLU A 113 13.85 -15.83 -0.06
N GLY A 114 14.31 -16.52 1.00
CA GLY A 114 13.41 -17.11 1.99
C GLY A 114 12.54 -16.09 2.74
N VAL A 115 13.03 -14.86 2.92
CA VAL A 115 12.26 -13.76 3.53
C VAL A 115 11.23 -13.23 2.55
N ALA A 116 11.61 -13.01 1.29
CA ALA A 116 10.67 -12.60 0.25
C ALA A 116 9.55 -13.63 0.05
N ALA A 117 9.89 -14.92 -0.06
CA ALA A 117 8.93 -16.00 -0.16
C ALA A 117 7.98 -16.08 1.06
N ALA A 118 8.49 -15.82 2.26
CA ALA A 118 7.66 -15.77 3.47
C ALA A 118 6.67 -14.60 3.46
N LEU A 119 7.11 -13.41 3.05
CA LEU A 119 6.24 -12.23 2.91
C LEU A 119 5.16 -12.44 1.85
N PHE A 120 5.52 -13.06 0.73
CA PHE A 120 4.59 -13.39 -0.35
C PHE A 120 3.53 -14.38 0.11
N ARG A 121 3.93 -15.47 0.77
CA ARG A 121 2.99 -16.46 1.34
C ARG A 121 2.05 -15.87 2.39
N GLN A 122 2.49 -14.83 3.09
CA GLN A 122 1.67 -14.10 4.06
C GLN A 122 0.72 -13.10 3.41
N GLY A 123 0.73 -12.93 2.08
CA GLY A 123 -0.07 -11.94 1.37
C GLY A 123 0.27 -10.49 1.75
N ARG A 124 1.53 -10.25 2.16
CA ARG A 124 1.96 -8.92 2.66
C ARG A 124 2.57 -8.01 1.60
N PHE A 125 2.93 -8.59 0.45
CA PHE A 125 3.34 -7.79 -0.69
C PHE A 125 2.13 -7.12 -1.31
N GLN A 126 2.23 -5.80 -1.47
CA GLN A 126 1.27 -4.94 -2.13
C GLN A 126 1.92 -4.33 -3.36
N GLU A 127 1.15 -3.96 -4.38
CA GLU A 127 1.69 -3.32 -5.57
C GLU A 127 2.39 -1.99 -5.24
N VAL A 128 3.52 -1.74 -5.89
CA VAL A 128 4.24 -0.46 -5.73
C VAL A 128 3.37 0.66 -6.32
N THR A 129 3.13 1.73 -5.56
CA THR A 129 2.38 2.90 -6.05
C THR A 129 3.27 4.07 -6.47
N LEU A 130 4.58 4.01 -6.17
CA LEU A 130 5.54 5.07 -6.51
C LEU A 130 6.18 4.81 -7.88
N GLU A 131 5.93 5.72 -8.83
CA GLU A 131 6.42 5.60 -10.22
C GLU A 131 7.96 5.54 -10.32
N ALA A 132 8.66 6.27 -9.45
CA ALA A 132 10.12 6.24 -9.38
C ALA A 132 10.69 4.85 -9.01
N LEU A 133 9.90 4.01 -8.33
CA LEU A 133 10.29 2.63 -8.00
C LEU A 133 9.82 1.65 -9.08
N LYS A 134 8.62 1.85 -9.66
CA LYS A 134 8.14 1.07 -10.81
C LYS A 134 9.10 1.15 -12.00
N SER A 135 9.54 2.36 -12.36
CA SER A 135 10.52 2.59 -13.43
C SER A 135 11.90 1.96 -13.17
N LYS A 136 12.16 1.49 -11.95
CA LYS A 136 13.35 0.71 -11.57
C LYS A 136 13.08 -0.79 -11.49
N GLY A 137 11.92 -1.26 -11.95
CA GLY A 137 11.55 -2.68 -11.97
C GLY A 137 10.94 -3.21 -10.67
N ALA A 138 10.63 -2.36 -9.69
CA ALA A 138 9.97 -2.80 -8.46
C ALA A 138 8.47 -2.99 -8.71
N THR A 139 7.95 -4.19 -8.51
CA THR A 139 6.52 -4.50 -8.71
C THR A 139 5.73 -4.52 -7.43
N HIS A 140 6.32 -5.00 -6.34
CA HIS A 140 5.64 -5.11 -5.05
C HIS A 140 6.50 -4.58 -3.91
N PHE A 141 5.85 -4.14 -2.83
CA PHE A 141 6.50 -3.75 -1.59
C PHE A 141 5.79 -4.30 -0.36
N ALA A 142 6.52 -4.45 0.73
CA ALA A 142 5.99 -4.89 2.02
C ALA A 142 6.69 -4.15 3.16
N TRP A 143 5.95 -3.81 4.22
CA TRP A 143 6.54 -3.32 5.45
C TRP A 143 7.15 -4.47 6.24
N LEU A 144 8.43 -4.36 6.60
CA LEU A 144 9.16 -5.26 7.49
C LEU A 144 9.03 -4.75 8.93
N ARG A 145 8.55 -5.59 9.84
CA ARG A 145 8.44 -5.20 11.25
C ARG A 145 9.83 -5.15 11.89
N PRO A 146 10.00 -4.34 12.96
CA PRO A 146 11.24 -4.33 13.71
C PRO A 146 11.67 -5.75 14.15
N LYS A 147 12.90 -6.12 13.80
CA LYS A 147 13.54 -7.40 14.15
C LYS A 147 12.81 -8.67 13.68
N GLU A 148 11.88 -8.54 12.73
CA GLU A 148 11.02 -9.65 12.29
C GLU A 148 11.79 -10.85 11.74
N PHE A 149 12.84 -10.59 10.96
CA PHE A 149 13.64 -11.61 10.29
C PHE A 149 15.11 -11.59 10.76
N ALA A 150 15.35 -11.20 12.02
CA ALA A 150 16.69 -11.16 12.59
C ALA A 150 17.37 -12.55 12.56
N SER A 151 16.60 -13.63 12.72
CA SER A 151 17.09 -15.02 12.59
C SER A 151 17.58 -15.39 11.18
N HIS A 152 17.17 -14.62 10.16
CA HIS A 152 17.59 -14.77 8.77
C HIS A 152 18.69 -13.78 8.37
N GLY A 153 19.33 -13.11 9.34
CA GLY A 153 20.40 -12.15 9.10
C GLY A 153 19.93 -10.79 8.60
N LEU A 154 18.63 -10.49 8.69
CA LEU A 154 18.07 -9.20 8.30
C LEU A 154 18.13 -8.21 9.48
N ASP A 155 19.00 -7.20 9.40
CA ASP A 155 19.13 -6.19 10.44
C ASP A 155 18.20 -4.99 10.19
N CYS A 156 16.97 -5.11 10.69
CA CYS A 156 15.94 -4.05 10.64
C CYS A 156 15.47 -3.71 12.06
N PRO A 157 16.28 -3.03 12.90
CA PRO A 157 15.95 -2.81 14.31
C PRO A 157 14.72 -1.91 14.52
N SER A 158 14.39 -1.09 13.51
CA SER A 158 13.23 -0.20 13.53
C SER A 158 12.25 -0.45 12.38
N GLY A 159 12.40 -1.57 11.67
CA GLY A 159 11.62 -1.91 10.48
C GLY A 159 12.24 -1.40 9.20
N GLY A 160 11.51 -1.49 8.10
CA GLY A 160 11.97 -1.06 6.77
C GLY A 160 11.02 -1.50 5.66
N PHE A 161 11.31 -1.13 4.42
CA PHE A 161 10.52 -1.57 3.27
C PHE A 161 11.27 -2.62 2.47
N ALA A 162 10.62 -3.76 2.23
CA ALA A 162 11.06 -4.77 1.27
C ALA A 162 10.41 -4.50 -0.07
N TYR A 163 11.15 -4.71 -1.16
CA TYR A 163 10.69 -4.57 -2.53
C TYR A 163 11.02 -5.82 -3.34
N LYS A 164 10.00 -6.31 -4.04
CA LYS A 164 10.12 -7.35 -5.05
C LYS A 164 10.36 -6.70 -6.39
N PHE A 165 11.27 -7.29 -7.16
CA PHE A 165 11.59 -6.89 -8.53
C PHE A 165 11.27 -8.05 -9.47
N ASP A 166 11.02 -7.75 -10.73
CA ASP A 166 10.72 -8.78 -11.74
C ASP A 166 11.94 -9.60 -12.14
N SER A 167 11.68 -10.66 -12.90
CA SER A 167 12.58 -11.79 -13.11
C SER A 167 13.94 -11.36 -13.67
N GLY A 168 14.97 -11.55 -12.84
CA GLY A 168 16.37 -11.26 -13.17
C GLY A 168 17.04 -10.33 -12.15
N GLU A 169 16.28 -9.50 -11.44
CA GLU A 169 16.82 -8.61 -10.42
C GLU A 169 16.69 -9.18 -9.00
N GLN A 170 17.73 -8.96 -8.20
CA GLN A 170 17.71 -9.34 -6.79
C GLN A 170 16.78 -8.43 -6.00
N HIS A 171 15.86 -9.03 -5.22
CA HIS A 171 14.99 -8.30 -4.29
C HIS A 171 15.80 -7.48 -3.28
N ARG A 172 15.25 -6.35 -2.84
CA ARG A 172 15.96 -5.41 -1.97
C ARG A 172 15.11 -5.00 -0.78
N TYR A 173 15.75 -4.56 0.29
CA TYR A 173 15.08 -3.87 1.37
C TYR A 173 15.84 -2.61 1.79
N PHE A 174 15.09 -1.67 2.35
CA PHE A 174 15.58 -0.37 2.80
C PHE A 174 15.28 -0.27 4.30
N PRO A 175 16.27 -0.51 5.18
CA PRO A 175 16.07 -0.48 6.62
C PRO A 175 15.82 0.95 7.09
N LEU A 176 14.96 1.13 8.09
CA LEU A 176 14.76 2.44 8.70
C LEU A 176 16.02 2.85 9.48
N ALA A 177 16.62 3.97 9.12
CA ALA A 177 17.83 4.49 9.76
C ALA A 177 17.46 5.29 11.02
N GLY A 178 17.91 4.82 12.19
CA GLY A 178 17.65 5.50 13.47
C GLY A 178 18.35 6.85 13.64
N LYS A 179 19.33 7.15 12.78
CA LYS A 179 19.99 8.44 12.65
C LYS A 179 19.96 8.86 11.18
N PRO A 180 19.76 10.14 10.86
CA PRO A 180 19.97 10.66 9.51
C PRO A 180 21.38 10.31 9.06
N VAL A 181 21.53 9.34 8.15
CA VAL A 181 22.79 9.11 7.44
C VAL A 181 22.68 9.86 6.12
N LEU A 182 22.65 11.19 6.20
CA LEU A 182 22.97 12.02 5.05
C LEU A 182 24.49 11.94 4.90
N SER A 183 24.98 10.91 4.20
CA SER A 183 26.36 10.97 3.71
C SER A 183 26.44 12.08 2.67
N ASP A 184 27.47 12.92 2.69
CA ASP A 184 27.65 14.01 1.71
C ASP A 184 27.55 13.51 0.25
N ALA A 185 27.99 12.28 -0.02
CA ALA A 185 27.84 11.61 -1.32
C ALA A 185 26.37 11.33 -1.73
N GLY A 186 25.50 11.06 -0.76
CA GLY A 186 24.06 10.90 -0.98
C GLY A 186 23.36 12.25 -1.23
N LEU A 187 23.89 13.32 -0.62
CA LEU A 187 23.47 14.68 -0.95
C LEU A 187 23.87 15.03 -2.40
N GLN A 188 25.09 14.67 -2.83
CA GLN A 188 25.58 14.96 -4.17
C GLN A 188 24.80 14.20 -5.27
N ASN A 189 24.52 12.91 -5.09
CA ASN A 189 23.69 12.15 -6.04
C ASN A 189 22.23 12.62 -6.07
N ALA A 190 21.68 13.06 -4.94
CA ALA A 190 20.36 13.67 -4.88
C ALA A 190 20.31 15.02 -5.61
N VAL A 191 21.43 15.75 -5.68
CA VAL A 191 21.56 16.99 -6.45
C VAL A 191 21.63 16.70 -7.96
N ASP A 192 22.25 15.60 -8.38
CA ASP A 192 22.27 15.19 -9.80
C ASP A 192 20.90 14.68 -10.29
N GLU A 193 20.15 13.91 -9.48
CA GLU A 193 18.74 13.57 -9.80
C GLU A 193 17.80 14.78 -9.70
N GLN A 194 18.11 15.79 -8.87
CA GLN A 194 17.35 17.04 -8.81
C GLN A 194 17.41 17.85 -10.12
N SER A 195 18.45 17.68 -10.95
CA SER A 195 18.50 18.32 -12.26
C SER A 195 17.44 17.77 -13.22
N LEU A 196 17.06 16.49 -13.09
CA LEU A 196 16.00 15.88 -13.90
C LEU A 196 14.60 16.24 -13.37
N LEU A 197 14.42 16.36 -12.06
CA LEU A 197 13.14 16.74 -11.43
C LEU A 197 12.87 18.25 -11.42
N SER A 198 13.88 19.10 -11.64
CA SER A 198 13.71 20.55 -11.74
C SER A 198 12.88 21.00 -12.96
N GLN A 199 12.73 20.15 -13.98
CA GLN A 199 11.84 20.42 -15.12
C GLN A 199 10.35 20.20 -14.77
N ALA A 200 10.03 19.61 -13.61
CA ALA A 200 8.65 19.30 -13.20
C ALA A 200 8.12 20.20 -12.06
N ARG A 201 8.82 21.27 -11.66
CA ARG A 201 8.46 22.08 -10.48
C ARG A 201 7.87 23.44 -10.85
N LYS A 202 6.55 23.47 -11.06
CA LYS A 202 5.72 24.62 -10.74
C LYS A 202 4.72 24.23 -9.66
N SER A 203 4.90 24.86 -8.49
CA SER A 203 3.98 24.91 -7.33
C SER A 203 3.96 23.71 -6.37
N ILE A 204 4.37 23.99 -5.13
CA ILE A 204 3.58 23.92 -3.87
C ILE A 204 4.55 23.69 -2.70
N ALA A 205 4.57 24.63 -1.74
CA ALA A 205 5.23 24.50 -0.46
C ALA A 205 4.23 23.94 0.57
N CYS A 206 4.59 22.88 1.29
CA CYS A 206 3.75 22.30 2.34
C CYS A 206 4.01 23.05 3.66
N GLY A 207 3.00 23.79 4.12
CA GLY A 207 3.00 24.47 5.41
C GLY A 207 2.82 23.47 6.55
N VAL A 208 3.66 23.58 7.58
CA VAL A 208 3.47 22.90 8.86
C VAL A 208 2.29 23.57 9.58
N CYS A 209 1.18 22.86 9.76
CA CYS A 209 0.07 23.35 10.58
C CYS A 209 0.51 23.46 12.03
N ALA A 210 0.56 24.69 12.53
CA ALA A 210 0.91 25.00 13.91
C ALA A 210 -0.12 24.39 14.88
N SER A 211 0.40 23.73 15.90
CA SER A 211 -0.36 23.03 16.93
C SER A 211 -1.15 24.03 17.80
N SER A 212 -2.46 23.77 17.93
CA SER A 212 -3.37 24.48 18.83
C SER A 212 -2.95 24.27 20.29
N THR A 213 -2.65 25.35 21.01
CA THR A 213 -2.40 25.36 22.46
C THR A 213 -3.72 25.25 23.21
N ALA A 214 -4.27 24.04 23.31
CA ALA A 214 -5.39 23.76 24.20
C ALA A 214 -4.94 23.72 25.67
N PRO A 215 -5.75 24.20 26.63
CA PRO A 215 -5.46 24.08 28.06
C PRO A 215 -5.36 22.61 28.49
N PRO A 216 -4.58 22.32 29.55
CA PRO A 216 -4.38 20.95 30.03
C PRO A 216 -5.73 20.31 30.41
N PRO A 217 -5.99 19.06 29.98
CA PRO A 217 -7.23 18.37 30.31
C PRO A 217 -7.32 18.16 31.82
N PRO A 218 -8.55 18.16 32.38
CA PRO A 218 -8.76 17.85 33.79
C PRO A 218 -8.22 16.45 34.13
N PRO A 219 -7.81 16.21 35.38
CA PRO A 219 -7.31 14.90 35.81
C PRO A 219 -8.35 13.81 35.51
N PRO A 220 -7.92 12.65 35.00
CA PRO A 220 -8.84 11.58 34.64
C PRO A 220 -9.58 11.07 35.89
N PRO A 221 -10.88 10.75 35.78
CA PRO A 221 -11.62 10.14 36.88
C PRO A 221 -10.95 8.83 37.32
N PRO A 222 -11.07 8.44 38.60
CA PRO A 222 -10.53 7.17 39.08
C PRO A 222 -11.07 6.01 38.24
N PRO A 223 -10.23 5.01 37.90
CA PRO A 223 -10.65 3.90 37.06
C PRO A 223 -11.83 3.18 37.71
N PRO A 224 -12.89 2.87 36.95
CA PRO A 224 -14.02 2.12 37.48
C PRO A 224 -13.52 0.78 38.05
N PRO A 225 -14.16 0.27 39.13
CA PRO A 225 -13.79 -1.03 39.67
C PRO A 225 -13.84 -2.08 38.56
N PRO A 226 -12.89 -3.04 38.52
CA PRO A 226 -12.83 -4.06 37.48
C PRO A 226 -14.18 -4.77 37.41
N ARG A 227 -14.88 -4.59 36.29
CA ARG A 227 -16.11 -5.34 36.02
C ARG A 227 -15.73 -6.81 36.00
N ARG A 228 -16.50 -7.65 36.70
CA ARG A 228 -16.34 -9.10 36.59
C ARG A 228 -16.47 -9.43 35.11
N ALA A 229 -15.51 -10.18 34.57
CA ALA A 229 -15.56 -10.62 33.19
C ALA A 229 -16.86 -11.43 33.03
N GLU A 230 -17.85 -10.84 32.36
CA GLU A 230 -19.02 -11.56 31.92
C GLU A 230 -18.53 -12.59 30.90
N GLU A 231 -18.97 -13.84 31.05
CA GLU A 231 -18.64 -14.87 30.09
C GLU A 231 -19.18 -14.43 28.71
N PRO A 232 -18.39 -14.56 27.62
CA PRO A 232 -18.82 -14.15 26.30
C PRO A 232 -20.17 -14.78 25.96
N GLY A 233 -21.11 -13.99 25.46
CA GLY A 233 -22.39 -14.51 25.00
C GLY A 233 -22.18 -15.46 23.82
N GLU A 234 -23.16 -16.32 23.57
CA GLU A 234 -23.14 -17.23 22.41
C GLU A 234 -22.98 -16.46 21.09
N ALA A 235 -23.63 -15.31 20.96
CA ALA A 235 -23.48 -14.42 19.80
C ALA A 235 -22.04 -13.89 19.63
N ASP A 236 -21.33 -13.61 20.73
CA ASP A 236 -19.92 -13.15 20.68
C ASP A 236 -19.00 -14.25 20.15
N VAL A 237 -19.24 -15.50 20.57
CA VAL A 237 -18.48 -16.66 20.11
C VAL A 237 -18.71 -16.89 18.60
N LEU A 238 -19.97 -16.84 18.17
CA LEU A 238 -20.32 -16.97 16.75
C LEU A 238 -19.74 -15.81 15.92
N CYS A 239 -19.75 -14.58 16.43
CA CYS A 239 -19.11 -13.45 15.75
C CYS A 239 -17.59 -13.66 15.55
N ALA A 240 -16.91 -14.24 16.54
CA ALA A 240 -15.50 -14.57 16.40
C ALA A 240 -15.27 -15.65 15.33
N GLU A 241 -16.10 -16.69 15.30
CA GLU A 241 -16.03 -17.76 14.30
C GLU A 241 -16.35 -17.25 12.88
N PHE A 242 -17.38 -16.42 12.73
CA PHE A 242 -17.73 -15.73 11.50
C PHE A 242 -16.52 -15.00 10.90
N LEU A 243 -15.82 -14.19 11.71
CA LEU A 243 -14.65 -13.46 11.26
C LEU A 243 -13.47 -14.37 10.90
N VAL A 244 -13.33 -15.54 11.53
CA VAL A 244 -12.34 -16.55 11.14
C VAL A 244 -12.64 -17.06 9.74
N GLN A 245 -13.89 -17.39 9.45
CA GLN A 245 -14.31 -17.90 8.14
C GLN A 245 -14.11 -16.87 7.03
N VAL A 246 -14.52 -15.61 7.25
CA VAL A 246 -14.31 -14.51 6.29
C VAL A 246 -12.82 -14.30 5.98
N ARG A 247 -11.93 -14.50 6.97
CA ARG A 247 -10.48 -14.35 6.78
C ARG A 247 -9.84 -15.47 5.95
N LEU A 248 -10.48 -16.64 5.81
CA LEU A 248 -9.94 -17.72 4.99
C LEU A 248 -9.96 -17.39 3.50
N ARG A 249 -10.87 -16.50 3.07
CA ARG A 249 -11.03 -16.08 1.66
C ARG A 249 -11.19 -17.26 0.69
N THR A 250 -11.81 -18.34 1.15
CA THR A 250 -12.19 -19.48 0.30
C THR A 250 -13.70 -19.49 0.10
N LYS A 251 -14.15 -20.13 -0.98
CA LYS A 251 -15.58 -20.31 -1.26
C LYS A 251 -16.29 -20.99 -0.08
N GLU A 252 -15.70 -22.07 0.43
CA GLU A 252 -16.25 -22.84 1.55
C GLU A 252 -16.29 -22.00 2.84
N GLY A 253 -15.27 -21.16 3.06
CA GLY A 253 -15.24 -20.24 4.20
C GLY A 253 -16.36 -19.21 4.12
N TYR A 254 -16.61 -18.63 2.95
CA TYR A 254 -17.71 -17.70 2.76
C TYR A 254 -19.09 -18.36 2.90
N GLU A 255 -19.28 -19.56 2.39
CA GLU A 255 -20.53 -20.33 2.58
C GLU A 255 -20.78 -20.63 4.06
N GLU A 256 -19.74 -21.01 4.83
CA GLU A 256 -19.87 -21.23 6.27
C GLU A 256 -20.10 -19.93 7.03
N ALA A 257 -19.44 -18.84 6.63
CA ALA A 257 -19.67 -17.51 7.20
C ALA A 257 -21.14 -17.08 7.04
N LEU A 258 -21.78 -17.36 5.90
CA LEU A 258 -23.20 -17.07 5.71
C LEU A 258 -24.11 -17.88 6.66
N ARG A 259 -23.79 -19.15 6.92
CA ARG A 259 -24.54 -19.97 7.90
C ARG A 259 -24.41 -19.39 9.31
N ILE A 260 -23.19 -19.05 9.71
CA ILE A 260 -22.92 -18.45 11.03
C ILE A 260 -23.63 -17.09 11.14
N ALA A 261 -23.66 -16.30 10.06
CA ALA A 261 -24.37 -15.02 10.03
C ALA A 261 -25.87 -15.19 10.31
N ASP A 262 -26.52 -16.21 9.73
CA ASP A 262 -27.93 -16.51 10.01
C ASP A 262 -28.19 -16.88 11.46
N ASP A 263 -27.28 -17.63 12.09
CA ASP A 263 -27.39 -18.00 13.50
C ASP A 263 -27.15 -16.79 14.42
N ILE A 264 -26.18 -15.91 14.11
CA ILE A 264 -26.00 -14.64 14.85
C ILE A 264 -27.24 -13.78 14.74
N LEU A 265 -27.82 -13.61 13.54
CA LEU A 265 -29.01 -12.79 13.33
C LEU A 265 -30.27 -13.38 13.98
N ARG A 266 -30.31 -14.69 14.24
CA ARG A 266 -31.36 -15.30 15.05
C ARG A 266 -31.27 -14.90 16.52
N LEU A 267 -30.05 -14.83 17.06
CA LEU A 267 -29.80 -14.40 18.44
C LEU A 267 -29.94 -12.87 18.59
N GLU A 268 -29.45 -12.13 17.60
CA GLU A 268 -29.40 -10.67 17.57
C GLU A 268 -29.90 -10.10 16.23
N PRO A 269 -31.23 -10.03 16.01
CA PRO A 269 -31.80 -9.55 14.74
C PRO A 269 -31.42 -8.12 14.35
N GLY A 270 -30.95 -7.32 15.31
CA GLY A 270 -30.51 -5.94 15.12
C GLY A 270 -29.01 -5.77 14.87
N ASN A 271 -28.25 -6.86 14.72
CA ASN A 271 -26.80 -6.79 14.52
C ASN A 271 -26.48 -6.29 13.10
N ARG A 272 -26.38 -4.95 12.96
CA ARG A 272 -26.13 -4.27 11.69
C ARG A 272 -24.86 -4.71 10.99
N MET A 273 -23.81 -5.01 11.76
CA MET A 273 -22.53 -5.44 11.20
C MET A 273 -22.70 -6.75 10.42
N VAL A 274 -23.35 -7.75 11.01
CA VAL A 274 -23.53 -9.05 10.37
C VAL A 274 -24.44 -8.95 9.14
N LEU A 275 -25.47 -8.09 9.16
CA LEU A 275 -26.29 -7.81 7.99
C LEU A 275 -25.48 -7.24 6.82
N GLU A 276 -24.68 -6.20 7.08
CA GLU A 276 -23.86 -5.55 6.06
C GLU A 276 -22.82 -6.52 5.47
N TYR A 277 -22.16 -7.33 6.30
CA TYR A 277 -21.23 -8.34 5.80
C TYR A 277 -21.92 -9.45 5.02
N LYS A 278 -23.13 -9.86 5.41
CA LYS A 278 -23.88 -10.90 4.71
C LYS A 278 -24.15 -10.50 3.26
N GLU A 279 -24.63 -9.28 3.03
CA GLU A 279 -24.88 -8.74 1.69
C GLU A 279 -23.60 -8.72 0.83
N VAL A 280 -22.48 -8.30 1.42
CA VAL A 280 -21.18 -8.26 0.74
C VAL A 280 -20.70 -9.67 0.37
N ILE A 281 -20.80 -10.64 1.28
CA ILE A 281 -20.35 -12.02 1.05
C ILE A 281 -21.21 -12.70 -0.02
N GLU A 282 -22.53 -12.48 -0.01
CA GLU A 282 -23.43 -12.98 -1.05
C GLU A 282 -23.05 -12.44 -2.44
N GLY A 283 -22.75 -11.14 -2.54
CA GLY A 283 -22.25 -10.54 -3.77
C GLY A 283 -20.94 -11.18 -4.26
N PHE A 284 -19.98 -11.39 -3.36
CA PHE A 284 -18.71 -12.04 -3.68
C PHE A 284 -18.89 -13.48 -4.19
N LEU A 285 -19.78 -14.26 -3.58
CA LEU A 285 -20.01 -15.64 -4.00
C LEU A 285 -20.65 -15.75 -5.38
N VAL A 286 -21.50 -14.80 -5.77
CA VAL A 286 -22.07 -14.72 -7.13
C VAL A 286 -20.94 -14.48 -8.15
N SER A 287 -20.14 -13.44 -7.94
CA SER A 287 -19.02 -13.12 -8.84
C SER A 287 -17.98 -14.24 -8.92
N PHE A 288 -17.71 -14.92 -7.80
CA PHE A 288 -16.80 -16.07 -7.78
C PHE A 288 -17.35 -17.25 -8.61
N GLY A 289 -18.67 -17.47 -8.57
CA GLY A 289 -19.33 -18.50 -9.38
C GLY A 289 -19.24 -18.22 -10.88
N GLU A 290 -19.47 -16.97 -11.29
CA GLU A 290 -19.36 -16.53 -12.69
C GLU A 290 -17.93 -16.74 -13.23
N TYR A 291 -16.92 -16.34 -12.45
CA TYR A 291 -15.52 -16.53 -12.83
C TYR A 291 -15.13 -18.00 -13.00
N VAL A 292 -15.56 -18.89 -12.09
CA VAL A 292 -15.26 -20.33 -12.18
C VAL A 292 -15.93 -20.96 -13.41
N GLU A 293 -17.16 -20.55 -13.74
CA GLU A 293 -17.87 -21.03 -14.92
C GLU A 293 -17.21 -20.53 -16.21
N GLU A 294 -16.75 -19.28 -16.25
CA GLU A 294 -15.98 -18.72 -17.36
C GLU A 294 -14.66 -19.49 -17.58
N VAL A 295 -13.88 -19.71 -16.51
CA VAL A 295 -12.64 -20.50 -16.58
C VAL A 295 -12.92 -21.91 -17.08
N ARG A 296 -13.97 -22.58 -16.57
CA ARG A 296 -14.34 -23.92 -17.03
C ARG A 296 -14.76 -23.91 -18.50
N ALA A 297 -15.55 -22.94 -18.94
CA ALA A 297 -15.95 -22.81 -20.34
C ALA A 297 -14.72 -22.63 -21.25
N HIS A 298 -13.71 -21.90 -20.79
CA HIS A 298 -12.43 -21.73 -21.50
C HIS A 298 -11.57 -23.00 -21.54
N GLU A 299 -11.66 -23.86 -20.52
CA GLU A 299 -10.97 -25.16 -20.52
C GLU A 299 -11.68 -26.20 -21.42
N GLU A 300 -13.00 -26.09 -21.54
CA GLU A 300 -13.82 -27.01 -22.34
C GLU A 300 -13.89 -26.64 -23.83
N ASP A 301 -13.37 -25.47 -24.25
CA ASP A 301 -13.36 -25.07 -25.66
C ASP A 301 -12.38 -25.92 -26.49
N PRO A 302 -12.86 -26.85 -27.33
CA PRO A 302 -12.01 -27.75 -28.11
C PRO A 302 -11.23 -27.02 -29.22
N ASN A 303 -11.56 -25.76 -29.51
CA ASN A 303 -10.85 -24.96 -30.50
C ASN A 303 -9.69 -24.14 -29.89
N ARG A 304 -9.55 -24.13 -28.56
CA ARG A 304 -8.44 -23.42 -27.91
C ARG A 304 -7.16 -24.24 -28.09
N THR A 305 -6.29 -23.80 -29.00
CA THR A 305 -5.00 -24.46 -29.19
C THR A 305 -4.10 -24.19 -27.98
N PRO A 306 -3.37 -25.19 -27.43
CA PRO A 306 -2.52 -25.03 -26.23
C PRO A 306 -1.41 -23.97 -26.35
N SER A 307 -1.18 -23.44 -27.56
CA SER A 307 -0.24 -22.36 -27.85
C SER A 307 -0.80 -20.94 -27.59
N GLU A 308 -2.11 -20.80 -27.37
CA GLU A 308 -2.78 -19.52 -27.06
C GLU A 308 -3.14 -19.40 -25.57
N VAL A 309 -2.33 -20.01 -24.69
CA VAL A 309 -2.27 -19.55 -23.29
C VAL A 309 -1.57 -18.20 -23.33
N SER A 310 -2.35 -17.19 -23.72
CA SER A 310 -2.02 -15.78 -23.62
C SER A 310 -1.66 -15.54 -22.16
N THR A 311 -0.41 -15.19 -21.92
CA THR A 311 -0.10 -14.24 -20.86
C THR A 311 -0.89 -12.99 -21.22
N ASP A 312 -2.13 -12.91 -20.75
CA ASP A 312 -2.93 -11.70 -20.86
C ASP A 312 -2.24 -10.63 -20.00
N GLU A 313 -1.26 -9.98 -20.63
CA GLU A 313 -0.88 -8.63 -20.30
C GLU A 313 -2.13 -7.78 -20.49
N ASP A 314 -2.55 -7.10 -19.43
CA ASP A 314 -3.66 -6.15 -19.39
C ASP A 314 -3.64 -5.22 -20.63
N ASP A 315 -4.43 -5.56 -21.65
CA ASP A 315 -4.77 -4.67 -22.75
C ASP A 315 -5.84 -3.68 -22.26
N SER A 316 -5.42 -2.75 -21.41
CA SER A 316 -6.28 -1.66 -20.92
C SER A 316 -6.41 -0.57 -21.99
N ASP A 317 -7.64 -0.40 -22.47
CA ASP A 317 -8.21 0.83 -23.04
C ASP A 317 -7.55 1.42 -24.30
N SER A 318 -7.86 0.81 -25.45
CA SER A 318 -7.91 1.54 -26.72
C SER A 318 -9.08 2.52 -26.70
N VAL A 319 -8.77 3.79 -26.42
CA VAL A 319 -9.70 4.92 -26.58
C VAL A 319 -10.07 5.01 -28.07
N PRO A 320 -11.37 5.10 -28.44
CA PRO A 320 -11.75 5.32 -29.83
C PRO A 320 -11.31 6.72 -30.27
N ASP A 321 -10.34 6.76 -31.19
CA ASP A 321 -9.92 7.96 -31.89
C ASP A 321 -11.12 8.58 -32.59
N ALA A 322 -11.43 9.82 -32.19
CA ALA A 322 -12.37 10.68 -32.87
C ALA A 322 -11.72 11.16 -34.17
N GLU A 323 -12.14 10.58 -35.29
CA GLU A 323 -12.00 11.20 -36.59
C GLU A 323 -12.78 12.53 -36.57
N ASP A 324 -12.07 13.67 -36.71
CA ASP A 324 -12.36 14.59 -37.81
C ASP A 324 -11.43 15.83 -37.81
N ALA A 325 -11.04 16.16 -39.05
CA ALA A 325 -10.82 17.50 -39.60
C ALA A 325 -9.43 18.18 -39.47
N GLU A 326 -8.77 18.14 -40.64
CA GLU A 326 -8.07 19.24 -41.30
C GLU A 326 -6.58 19.50 -41.00
N GLY A 327 -5.76 18.91 -41.88
CA GLY A 327 -5.02 19.72 -42.85
C GLY A 327 -3.68 20.28 -42.40
N THR A 328 -2.59 19.64 -42.82
CA THR A 328 -1.42 20.38 -43.32
C THR A 328 -0.61 19.51 -44.29
N GLU A 329 -0.39 20.07 -45.47
CA GLU A 329 0.39 19.53 -46.58
C GLU A 329 1.90 19.48 -46.26
N GLU A 330 2.56 18.52 -46.92
CA GLU A 330 3.94 18.57 -47.45
C GLU A 330 5.13 18.76 -46.50
N GLU A 331 6.00 17.72 -46.42
CA GLU A 331 7.32 17.70 -47.06
C GLU A 331 8.12 16.44 -46.65
N HIS A 332 8.29 15.49 -47.58
CA HIS A 332 9.52 14.69 -47.65
C HIS A 332 10.68 15.62 -48.09
N PRO A 333 11.99 15.38 -47.83
CA PRO A 333 12.64 14.06 -47.76
C PRO A 333 13.87 13.96 -46.80
N SER A 334 14.47 12.77 -46.68
CA SER A 334 15.91 12.53 -46.96
C SER A 334 16.35 11.17 -46.43
N GLU A 335 16.50 10.23 -47.35
CA GLU A 335 17.19 8.96 -47.19
C GLU A 335 18.69 9.23 -46.95
N VAL A 336 19.20 8.91 -45.75
CA VAL A 336 20.63 9.00 -45.44
C VAL A 336 21.27 7.65 -45.72
N ALA A 337 22.18 7.62 -46.68
CA ALA A 337 23.02 6.47 -47.00
C ALA A 337 23.87 6.06 -45.79
N THR A 338 23.71 4.81 -45.36
CA THR A 338 24.57 4.18 -44.36
C THR A 338 25.73 3.46 -45.06
N ASP A 339 26.94 4.01 -44.91
CA ASP A 339 28.16 3.31 -45.30
C ASP A 339 28.43 2.12 -44.33
N PRO A 340 28.87 0.95 -44.84
CA PRO A 340 29.19 -0.20 -44.00
C PRO A 340 30.52 0.01 -43.23
N PRO A 341 30.62 -0.51 -42.00
CA PRO A 341 31.83 -0.38 -41.19
C PRO A 341 33.01 -1.17 -41.79
N SER A 342 34.12 -0.46 -41.95
CA SER A 342 35.41 -1.00 -42.38
C SER A 342 36.03 -1.85 -41.26
N SER A 343 36.28 -3.13 -41.54
CA SER A 343 37.02 -4.04 -40.66
C SER A 343 38.51 -3.68 -40.58
N PRO A 344 39.11 -3.53 -39.39
CA PRO A 344 40.56 -3.50 -39.24
C PRO A 344 41.11 -4.92 -39.07
N ARG A 345 42.01 -5.20 -40.03
CA ARG A 345 42.97 -6.30 -40.18
C ARG A 345 43.64 -6.83 -38.91
N ASP A 346 43.82 -8.15 -38.96
CA ASP A 346 44.98 -8.94 -38.51
C ASP A 346 46.25 -8.14 -38.20
N GLY A 347 46.72 -8.32 -36.97
CA GLY A 347 48.09 -8.05 -36.54
C GLY A 347 48.71 -9.34 -36.00
N THR A 348 49.27 -10.13 -36.91
CA THR A 348 50.20 -11.22 -36.63
C THR A 348 51.56 -10.61 -36.36
N GLU A 349 52.11 -10.73 -35.15
CA GLU A 349 53.57 -10.68 -34.93
C GLU A 349 53.98 -11.65 -33.82
N ALA A 350 55.16 -12.21 -34.03
CA ALA A 350 55.76 -13.36 -33.38
C ALA A 350 56.66 -13.01 -32.18
#